data_AF-A0A2V3IQP9-F1
#
_entry.id   AF-A0A2V3IQP9-F1
#
_cell.length_a   1.000
_cell.length_b   1.000
_cell.length_c   1.000
_cell.angle_alpha   90.00
_cell.angle_beta   90.00
_cell.angle_gamma   90.00
#
_symmetry.space_group_name_H-M   'P 1'
#
loop_
_entity.id
_entity.type
_entity.pdbx_description
1 polymer ?
#
loop_
_entity_poly.entity_id
_entity_poly.type
_entity_poly.pdbx_seq_one_letter_code
_entity_poly.pdbx_strand_id
1 'polypeptide(L)'
;MPSAKYLRDSGRKDIDNAVTNLGGYRKVASMLGWSPRKSKRPPGFWEDFSNVESELLRFIENSKLGLAPRFMPTLKQLRDCRRSDLVGAIEKNGGVAAVAEKLNLRRVVEHKPKKYWSDWMIVESEIRAFVENQEGERNGDSTRKGQVSRMPSLRELRAAGRGDLAEGIVKYHGGFRAVASKLNLAPKKKNDFFYVQFYNVAREVYTLTKDIGTDGVMPYSIVLRAAKRSDLAAAIVKFGGMSKVSQRLGLQYRMRTKGVLKDWDVFRLSLSEFMRTLNNTKEIPPSQTLAKFGRADLYQAILHHGGANEVADRMGLKRNYWQDFCYVGAEVLNFIAVHGTEGVMPTENEFREVGRSALDVAVSKFGRSEVAGRLGLVEQASGTNIQHGETEYFQSKSTNSQGDSYACEE
;
A
#
# COMPACT_ATOMS: atom_id res chain seq x y z
N MET A 1 38.62 -8.19 -9.95
CA MET A 1 39.71 -8.22 -8.96
C MET A 1 39.37 -7.37 -7.72
N PRO A 2 39.26 -7.96 -6.51
CA PRO A 2 39.23 -7.24 -5.23
C PRO A 2 40.49 -6.39 -5.01
N SER A 3 40.41 -5.31 -4.23
CA SER A 3 41.58 -4.47 -3.94
C SER A 3 42.42 -5.06 -2.80
N ALA A 4 43.73 -4.77 -2.82
CA ALA A 4 44.64 -5.20 -1.75
C ALA A 4 44.19 -4.71 -0.37
N LYS A 5 43.66 -3.48 -0.29
CA LYS A 5 43.08 -2.94 0.94
C LYS A 5 41.89 -3.77 1.42
N TYR A 6 40.97 -4.14 0.53
CA TYR A 6 39.81 -4.97 0.89
C TYR A 6 40.22 -6.36 1.40
N LEU A 7 41.23 -6.99 0.79
CA LEU A 7 41.75 -8.28 1.25
C LEU A 7 42.43 -8.18 2.63
N ARG A 8 43.16 -7.10 2.90
CA ARG A 8 43.75 -6.85 4.22
C ARG A 8 42.70 -6.54 5.29
N ASP A 9 41.71 -5.71 4.97
CA ASP A 9 40.63 -5.33 5.88
C ASP A 9 39.71 -6.51 6.19
N SER A 10 39.63 -7.51 5.30
CA SER A 10 38.90 -8.76 5.52
C SER A 10 39.73 -9.88 6.18
N GLY A 11 40.94 -9.56 6.68
CA GLY A 11 41.83 -10.52 7.33
C GLY A 11 42.52 -11.52 6.37
N ARG A 12 42.27 -11.42 5.06
CA ARG A 12 42.80 -12.32 4.02
C ARG A 12 44.16 -11.86 3.49
N LYS A 13 45.12 -11.68 4.41
CA LYS A 13 46.52 -11.34 4.07
C LYS A 13 47.22 -12.46 3.29
N ASP A 14 46.80 -13.71 3.49
CA ASP A 14 47.22 -14.88 2.72
C ASP A 14 47.04 -14.66 1.21
N ILE A 15 45.85 -14.19 0.81
CA ILE A 15 45.53 -13.93 -0.60
C ILE A 15 46.32 -12.72 -1.12
N ASP A 16 46.46 -11.65 -0.34
CA ASP A 16 47.25 -10.46 -0.73
C ASP A 16 48.70 -10.83 -1.06
N ASN A 17 49.32 -11.66 -0.20
CA ASN A 17 50.68 -12.15 -0.39
C ASN A 17 50.78 -13.10 -1.60
N ALA A 18 49.83 -14.03 -1.76
CA ALA A 18 49.81 -14.94 -2.91
C ALA A 18 49.67 -14.19 -4.24
N VAL A 19 48.78 -13.20 -4.31
CA VAL A 19 48.60 -12.36 -5.50
C VAL A 19 49.85 -11.53 -5.81
N THR A 20 50.54 -11.06 -4.78
CA THR A 20 51.79 -10.31 -4.93
C THR A 20 52.91 -11.21 -5.46
N ASN A 21 53.06 -12.42 -4.92
CA ASN A 21 54.04 -13.41 -5.36
C ASN A 21 53.81 -13.90 -6.80
N LEU A 22 52.55 -13.93 -7.26
CA LEU A 22 52.18 -14.28 -8.63
C LEU A 22 52.40 -13.14 -9.66
N GLY A 23 53.12 -12.07 -9.28
CA GLY A 23 53.45 -10.94 -10.16
C GLY A 23 52.43 -9.80 -10.11
N GLY A 24 51.66 -9.72 -9.03
CA GLY A 24 50.80 -8.58 -8.71
C GLY A 24 49.39 -8.66 -9.29
N TYR A 25 48.53 -7.78 -8.76
CA TYR A 25 47.08 -7.82 -8.97
C TYR A 25 46.63 -7.73 -10.43
N ARG A 26 47.40 -7.06 -11.29
CA ARG A 26 47.06 -6.90 -12.71
C ARG A 26 47.27 -8.21 -13.49
N LYS A 27 48.39 -8.90 -13.23
CA LYS A 27 48.75 -10.15 -13.91
C LYS A 27 47.80 -11.27 -13.50
N VAL A 28 47.51 -11.37 -12.20
CA VAL A 28 46.55 -12.36 -11.67
C VAL A 28 45.13 -12.08 -12.16
N ALA A 29 44.71 -10.81 -12.26
CA ALA A 29 43.41 -10.47 -12.86
C ALA A 29 43.32 -10.94 -14.32
N SER A 30 44.35 -10.70 -15.13
CA SER A 30 44.41 -11.17 -16.51
C SER A 30 44.40 -12.70 -16.62
N MET A 31 45.13 -13.41 -15.76
CA MET A 31 45.15 -14.88 -15.71
C MET A 31 43.77 -15.47 -15.34
N LEU A 32 43.03 -14.80 -14.46
CA LEU A 32 41.70 -15.23 -14.03
C LEU A 32 40.58 -14.79 -14.99
N GLY A 33 40.91 -14.18 -16.14
CA GLY A 33 39.92 -13.61 -17.06
C GLY A 33 39.12 -12.45 -16.45
N TRP A 34 39.61 -11.86 -15.36
CA TRP A 34 38.96 -10.76 -14.67
C TRP A 34 39.41 -9.44 -15.26
N SER A 35 38.47 -8.66 -15.81
CA SER A 35 38.75 -7.28 -16.21
C SER A 35 39.25 -6.47 -15.00
N PRO A 36 40.37 -5.72 -15.14
CA PRO A 36 40.88 -4.89 -14.06
C PRO A 36 39.79 -3.92 -13.60
N ARG A 37 39.52 -3.90 -12.29
CA ARG A 37 38.56 -2.94 -11.72
C ARG A 37 39.14 -1.53 -11.92
N LYS A 38 38.47 -0.77 -12.80
CA LYS A 38 38.89 0.53 -13.35
C LYS A 38 40.10 0.42 -14.28
N SER A 39 39.85 0.16 -15.56
CA SER A 39 40.78 0.62 -16.60
C SER A 39 40.89 2.15 -16.43
N LYS A 40 42.02 2.66 -15.97
CA LYS A 40 42.37 4.05 -16.27
C LYS A 40 42.26 4.15 -17.79
N ARG A 41 41.35 4.99 -18.26
CA ARG A 41 41.21 5.24 -19.70
C ARG A 41 42.58 5.67 -20.23
N PRO A 42 42.94 5.28 -21.47
CA PRO A 42 44.25 5.63 -22.01
C PRO A 42 44.47 7.15 -21.98
N PRO A 43 45.72 7.62 -21.89
CA PRO A 43 46.03 9.05 -22.04
C PRO A 43 45.37 9.59 -23.31
N GLY A 44 44.74 10.77 -23.24
CA GLY A 44 44.00 11.37 -24.37
C GLY A 44 42.55 10.89 -24.56
N PHE A 45 42.08 9.85 -23.85
CA PHE A 45 40.71 9.33 -24.02
C PHE A 45 39.62 10.39 -23.80
N TRP A 46 39.81 11.30 -22.85
CA TRP A 46 38.86 12.37 -22.53
C TRP A 46 39.06 13.65 -23.36
N GLU A 47 40.11 13.69 -24.20
CA GLU A 47 40.36 14.80 -25.14
C GLU A 47 39.56 14.61 -26.43
N ASP A 48 39.24 13.36 -26.77
CA ASP A 48 38.31 13.01 -27.84
C ASP A 48 36.86 13.16 -27.37
N PHE A 49 36.14 14.10 -27.99
CA PHE A 49 34.76 14.41 -27.67
C PHE A 49 33.81 13.22 -27.92
N SER A 50 34.07 12.36 -28.91
CA SER A 50 33.21 11.21 -29.20
C SER A 50 33.17 10.21 -28.05
N ASN A 51 34.27 10.11 -27.29
CA ASN A 51 34.32 9.29 -26.08
C ASN A 51 33.56 9.93 -24.91
N VAL A 52 33.60 11.25 -24.79
CA VAL A 52 32.84 12.01 -23.79
C VAL A 52 31.34 11.88 -24.07
N GLU A 53 30.94 12.06 -25.32
CA GLU A 53 29.57 11.89 -25.81
C GLU A 53 29.03 10.50 -25.47
N SER A 54 29.73 9.44 -25.89
CA SER A 54 29.29 8.07 -25.69
C SER A 54 29.11 7.72 -24.21
N GLU A 55 30.06 8.12 -23.35
CA GLU A 55 29.99 7.85 -21.92
C GLU A 55 28.93 8.70 -21.21
N LEU A 56 28.70 9.94 -21.66
CA LEU A 56 27.69 10.83 -21.09
C LEU A 56 26.27 10.39 -21.49
N LEU A 57 26.04 10.02 -22.76
CA LEU A 57 24.77 9.47 -23.22
C LEU A 57 24.47 8.13 -22.53
N ARG A 58 25.47 7.25 -22.42
CA ARG A 58 25.36 6.00 -21.68
C ARG A 58 25.04 6.25 -20.20
N PHE A 59 25.60 7.29 -19.60
CA PHE A 59 25.26 7.68 -18.24
C PHE A 59 23.79 8.14 -18.14
N ILE A 60 23.32 8.97 -19.06
CA ILE A 60 21.93 9.44 -19.11
C ILE A 60 20.96 8.24 -19.24
N GLU A 61 21.21 7.35 -20.18
CA GLU A 61 20.38 6.17 -20.47
C GLU A 61 20.33 5.18 -19.29
N ASN A 62 21.46 4.95 -18.62
CA ASN A 62 21.54 4.06 -17.47
C ASN A 62 21.18 4.73 -16.14
N SER A 63 20.88 6.04 -16.13
CA SER A 63 20.60 6.75 -14.89
C SER A 63 19.21 6.35 -14.37
N LYS A 64 19.19 5.56 -13.28
CA LYS A 64 17.99 5.30 -12.46
C LYS A 64 17.41 6.57 -11.79
N LEU A 65 17.93 7.75 -12.12
CA LEU A 65 17.59 9.05 -11.55
C LEU A 65 16.37 9.70 -12.22
N GLY A 66 15.79 9.08 -13.25
CA GLY A 66 14.61 9.61 -13.93
C GLY A 66 14.88 10.89 -14.72
N LEU A 67 16.13 11.14 -15.12
CA LEU A 67 16.42 12.19 -16.09
C LEU A 67 15.86 11.73 -17.45
N ALA A 68 14.98 12.53 -18.05
CA ALA A 68 14.54 12.23 -19.41
C ALA A 68 15.76 12.27 -20.35
N PRO A 69 15.81 11.42 -21.40
CA PRO A 69 16.97 11.24 -22.29
C PRO A 69 17.53 12.50 -22.97
N ARG A 70 16.84 13.64 -22.82
CA ARG A 70 17.15 14.92 -23.46
C ARG A 70 17.74 15.97 -22.52
N PHE A 71 18.01 15.64 -21.25
CA PHE A 71 18.55 16.60 -20.27
C PHE A 71 20.02 16.37 -19.94
N MET A 72 20.77 17.46 -19.85
CA MET A 72 22.17 17.44 -19.40
C MET A 72 22.24 17.17 -17.89
N PRO A 73 22.95 16.12 -17.43
CA PRO A 73 23.18 15.89 -16.00
C PRO A 73 23.95 17.04 -15.35
N THR A 74 23.60 17.38 -14.10
CA THR A 74 24.35 18.39 -13.34
C THR A 74 25.67 17.82 -12.84
N LEU A 75 26.67 18.69 -12.63
CA LEU A 75 27.97 18.27 -12.08
C LEU A 75 27.83 17.62 -10.71
N LYS A 76 26.82 18.03 -9.93
CA LYS A 76 26.48 17.39 -8.65
C LYS A 76 25.98 15.96 -8.84
N GLN A 77 25.06 15.72 -9.77
CA GLN A 77 24.56 14.37 -10.06
C GLN A 77 25.67 13.42 -10.52
N LEU A 78 26.61 13.91 -11.33
CA LEU A 78 27.78 13.13 -11.76
C LEU A 78 28.68 12.79 -10.56
N ARG A 79 28.95 13.74 -9.66
CA ARG A 79 29.71 13.49 -8.42
C ARG A 79 29.02 12.50 -7.50
N ASP A 80 27.71 12.64 -7.30
CA ASP A 80 26.91 11.76 -6.44
C ASP A 80 26.90 10.32 -6.97
N CYS A 81 26.95 10.15 -8.31
CA CYS A 81 27.10 8.85 -8.97
C CYS A 81 28.55 8.37 -9.08
N ARG A 82 29.50 9.03 -8.40
CA ARG A 82 30.94 8.74 -8.44
C ARG A 82 31.55 8.78 -9.85
N ARG A 83 30.96 9.55 -10.76
CA ARG A 83 31.46 9.83 -12.13
C ARG A 83 32.25 11.15 -12.18
N SER A 84 33.21 11.31 -11.28
CA SER A 84 34.10 12.49 -11.27
C SER A 84 35.02 12.54 -12.51
N ASP A 85 35.21 11.40 -13.18
CA ASP A 85 35.89 11.30 -14.48
C ASP A 85 35.15 12.10 -15.56
N LEU A 86 33.82 11.96 -15.64
CA LEU A 86 32.99 12.74 -16.56
C LEU A 86 32.98 14.22 -16.22
N VAL A 87 33.03 14.59 -14.94
CA VAL A 87 33.12 16.00 -14.52
C VAL A 87 34.37 16.65 -15.10
N GLY A 88 35.54 16.02 -14.91
CA GLY A 88 36.80 16.54 -15.46
C GLY A 88 36.82 16.52 -16.99
N ALA A 89 36.20 15.54 -17.63
CA ALA A 89 36.08 15.48 -19.09
C ALA A 89 35.20 16.61 -19.65
N ILE A 90 34.08 16.92 -18.99
CA ILE A 90 33.18 18.01 -19.37
C ILE A 90 33.89 19.37 -19.21
N GLU A 91 34.62 19.58 -18.11
CA GLU A 91 35.39 20.81 -17.87
C GLU A 91 36.45 21.03 -18.96
N LYS A 92 37.20 19.98 -19.35
CA LYS A 92 38.18 20.04 -20.43
C LYS A 92 37.57 20.34 -21.81
N ASN A 93 36.31 19.98 -22.03
CA ASN A 93 35.61 20.15 -23.30
C ASN A 93 34.78 21.45 -23.39
N GLY A 94 35.13 22.46 -22.58
CA GLY A 94 34.46 23.78 -22.59
C GLY A 94 33.32 23.91 -21.57
N GLY A 95 33.22 22.98 -20.63
CA GLY A 95 32.23 23.01 -19.56
C GLY A 95 30.84 22.54 -19.98
N VAL A 96 29.92 22.57 -19.01
CA VAL A 96 28.57 21.99 -19.16
C VAL A 96 27.78 22.64 -20.31
N ALA A 97 27.97 23.94 -20.54
CA ALA A 97 27.26 24.67 -21.59
C ALA A 97 27.68 24.22 -22.99
N ALA A 98 29.00 24.20 -23.26
CA ALA A 98 29.54 23.81 -24.56
C ALA A 98 29.23 22.34 -24.89
N VAL A 99 29.33 21.45 -23.90
CA VAL A 99 29.00 20.03 -24.09
C VAL A 99 27.50 19.83 -24.33
N ALA A 100 26.64 20.56 -23.62
CA ALA A 100 25.19 20.46 -23.81
C ALA A 100 24.76 20.93 -25.21
N GLU A 101 25.35 22.02 -25.72
CA GLU A 101 25.09 22.49 -27.09
C GLU A 101 25.55 21.48 -28.13
N LYS A 102 26.77 20.94 -28.00
CA LYS A 102 27.30 19.92 -28.91
C LYS A 102 26.45 18.65 -28.97
N LEU A 103 25.83 18.26 -27.85
CA LEU A 103 25.00 17.06 -27.76
C LEU A 103 23.50 17.32 -27.93
N ASN A 104 23.11 18.56 -28.25
CA ASN A 104 21.70 18.99 -28.29
C ASN A 104 20.91 18.62 -27.00
N LEU A 105 21.59 18.62 -25.85
CA LEU A 105 21.00 18.33 -24.55
C LEU A 105 20.44 19.62 -23.93
N ARG A 106 19.21 19.55 -23.42
CA ARG A 106 18.61 20.66 -22.68
C ARG A 106 19.30 20.80 -21.34
N ARG A 107 19.89 21.98 -21.08
CA ARG A 107 20.43 22.31 -19.76
C ARG A 107 19.27 22.43 -18.77
N VAL A 108 19.38 21.77 -17.63
CA VAL A 108 18.55 22.09 -16.46
C VAL A 108 19.00 23.49 -16.01
N VAL A 109 18.19 24.51 -16.30
CA VAL A 109 18.56 25.92 -16.16
C VAL A 109 18.87 26.24 -14.69
N GLU A 110 20.15 26.31 -14.32
CA GLU A 110 20.58 26.65 -12.95
C GLU A 110 20.51 28.15 -12.65
N HIS A 111 20.42 29.04 -13.64
CA HIS A 111 20.27 30.48 -13.40
C HIS A 111 19.02 31.06 -14.03
N LYS A 112 17.92 30.90 -13.29
CA LYS A 112 16.74 31.74 -13.45
C LYS A 112 17.06 33.13 -12.88
N PRO A 113 16.80 34.23 -13.61
CA PRO A 113 17.15 35.58 -13.17
C PRO A 113 16.57 35.90 -11.80
N LYS A 114 17.20 36.81 -11.03
CA LYS A 114 16.65 37.31 -9.76
C LYS A 114 15.22 37.81 -10.04
N LYS A 115 14.23 37.28 -9.32
CA LYS A 115 12.77 37.51 -9.48
C LYS A 115 12.02 36.64 -10.52
N TYR A 116 12.68 35.71 -11.22
CA TYR A 116 11.99 34.79 -12.14
C TYR A 116 10.81 34.05 -11.49
N TRP A 117 11.03 33.54 -10.28
CA TRP A 117 9.98 32.84 -9.53
C TRP A 117 8.99 33.72 -8.81
N SER A 118 9.21 35.04 -8.74
CA SER A 118 8.21 35.95 -8.18
C SER A 118 7.15 36.36 -9.19
N ASP A 119 7.38 36.16 -10.48
CA ASP A 119 6.36 36.41 -11.51
C ASP A 119 5.31 35.30 -11.50
N TRP A 120 4.05 35.70 -11.38
CA TRP A 120 2.91 34.79 -11.40
C TRP A 120 2.76 34.10 -12.76
N MET A 121 2.94 34.81 -13.88
CA MET A 121 2.73 34.26 -15.23
C MET A 121 3.73 33.13 -15.54
N ILE A 122 4.95 33.27 -15.02
CA ILE A 122 6.00 32.25 -15.14
C ILE A 122 5.64 31.00 -14.33
N VAL A 123 5.18 31.17 -13.09
CA VAL A 123 4.81 30.03 -12.24
C VAL A 123 3.55 29.32 -12.78
N GLU A 124 2.56 30.08 -13.25
CA GLU A 124 1.37 29.55 -13.89
C GLU A 124 1.69 28.71 -15.14
N SER A 125 2.45 29.27 -16.08
CA SER A 125 2.82 28.58 -17.32
C SER A 125 3.62 27.31 -17.05
N GLU A 126 4.58 27.36 -16.12
CA GLU A 126 5.40 26.20 -15.75
C GLU A 126 4.59 25.09 -15.06
N ILE A 127 3.60 25.44 -14.24
CA ILE A 127 2.72 24.44 -13.61
C ILE A 127 1.77 23.84 -14.64
N ARG A 128 1.17 24.65 -15.51
CA ARG A 128 0.29 24.16 -16.58
C ARG A 128 1.05 23.22 -17.51
N ALA A 129 2.24 23.61 -17.96
CA ALA A 129 3.11 22.77 -18.77
C ALA A 129 3.50 21.48 -18.03
N PHE A 130 3.74 21.54 -16.72
CA PHE A 130 4.03 20.34 -15.95
C PHE A 130 2.84 19.37 -15.91
N VAL A 131 1.61 19.88 -15.71
CA VAL A 131 0.42 19.01 -15.63
C VAL A 131 0.07 18.43 -17.00
N GLU A 132 0.16 19.23 -18.07
CA GLU A 132 -0.11 18.80 -19.44
C GLU A 132 0.86 17.69 -19.89
N ASN A 133 2.15 17.83 -19.60
CA ASN A 133 3.16 16.80 -19.91
C ASN A 133 2.94 15.50 -19.11
N GLN A 134 2.42 15.57 -17.88
CA GLN A 134 2.11 14.39 -17.07
C GLN A 134 0.83 13.65 -17.51
N GLU A 135 -0.12 14.36 -18.12
CA GLU A 135 -1.35 13.76 -18.68
C GLU A 135 -1.08 13.09 -20.03
N GLY A 136 -0.18 13.65 -20.86
CA GLY A 136 0.22 13.07 -22.14
C GLY A 136 1.00 11.75 -22.04
N GLU A 137 1.75 11.53 -20.96
CA GLU A 137 2.50 10.27 -20.76
C GLU A 137 1.67 9.15 -20.11
N ARG A 138 0.55 9.48 -19.45
CA ARG A 138 -0.29 8.49 -18.75
C ARG A 138 -1.46 7.96 -19.58
N ASN A 139 -1.87 8.68 -20.61
CA ASN A 139 -3.06 8.33 -21.39
C ASN A 139 -2.69 8.13 -22.87
N GLY A 140 -2.42 6.87 -23.25
CA GLY A 140 -2.57 6.41 -24.64
C GLY A 140 -4.03 6.26 -25.08
N ASP A 141 -4.98 6.91 -24.39
CA ASP A 141 -6.41 6.85 -24.67
C ASP A 141 -7.01 8.26 -24.56
N SER A 142 -7.33 8.83 -25.72
CA SER A 142 -7.65 10.24 -25.96
C SER A 142 -9.08 10.66 -25.55
N THR A 143 -9.77 9.95 -24.66
CA THR A 143 -11.23 10.09 -24.49
C THR A 143 -11.73 10.75 -23.19
N ARG A 144 -10.90 11.49 -22.44
CA ARG A 144 -11.40 12.29 -21.28
C ARG A 144 -10.90 13.73 -21.25
N LYS A 145 -11.21 14.50 -22.30
CA LYS A 145 -11.21 15.98 -22.24
C LYS A 145 -12.32 16.44 -21.30
N GLY A 146 -12.00 16.63 -20.02
CA GLY A 146 -12.96 17.14 -19.04
C GLY A 146 -12.61 16.86 -17.58
N GLN A 147 -11.55 16.09 -17.30
CA GLN A 147 -11.14 15.82 -15.93
C GLN A 147 -10.30 16.96 -15.36
N VAL A 148 -10.71 17.46 -14.20
CA VAL A 148 -10.09 18.59 -13.48
C VAL A 148 -8.59 18.35 -13.27
N SER A 149 -7.78 19.16 -13.93
CA SER A 149 -6.32 19.19 -13.84
C SER A 149 -5.89 19.31 -12.37
N ARG A 150 -5.04 18.40 -11.89
CA ARG A 150 -4.67 18.25 -10.46
C ARG A 150 -3.39 19.03 -10.15
N MET A 151 -3.32 19.66 -8.98
CA MET A 151 -2.10 20.33 -8.51
C MET A 151 -0.99 19.31 -8.23
N PRO A 152 0.20 19.44 -8.85
CA PRO A 152 1.37 18.63 -8.54
C PRO A 152 1.81 18.77 -7.08
N SER A 153 2.15 17.65 -6.44
CA SER A 153 2.70 17.66 -5.09
C SER A 153 4.19 18.01 -5.08
N LEU A 154 4.68 18.50 -3.94
CA LEU A 154 6.12 18.73 -3.71
C LEU A 154 6.98 17.52 -4.07
N ARG A 155 6.51 16.29 -3.77
CA ARG A 155 7.22 15.06 -4.08
C ARG A 155 7.27 14.79 -5.59
N GLU A 156 6.18 15.07 -6.32
CA GLU A 156 6.14 14.90 -7.78
C GLU A 156 7.04 15.92 -8.48
N LEU A 157 6.99 17.19 -8.07
CA LEU A 157 7.90 18.21 -8.59
C LEU A 157 9.37 17.85 -8.32
N ARG A 158 9.70 17.40 -7.11
CA ARG A 158 11.07 16.96 -6.79
C ARG A 158 11.49 15.71 -7.55
N ALA A 159 10.61 14.72 -7.70
CA ALA A 159 10.90 13.51 -8.46
C ALA A 159 11.16 13.82 -9.95
N ALA A 160 10.49 14.83 -10.49
CA ALA A 160 10.71 15.33 -11.85
C ALA A 160 11.86 16.35 -11.97
N GLY A 161 12.69 16.51 -10.92
CA GLY A 161 13.81 17.46 -10.92
C GLY A 161 13.41 18.94 -10.83
N ARG A 162 12.12 19.25 -10.69
CA ARG A 162 11.53 20.60 -10.61
C ARG A 162 11.45 21.11 -9.16
N GLY A 163 12.50 20.87 -8.37
CA GLY A 163 12.60 21.38 -6.99
C GLY A 163 12.62 22.91 -6.92
N ASP A 164 13.13 23.54 -7.97
CA ASP A 164 13.17 24.98 -8.21
C ASP A 164 11.77 25.62 -8.26
N LEU A 165 10.84 25.01 -9.01
CA LEU A 165 9.45 25.43 -9.10
C LEU A 165 8.74 25.28 -7.76
N ALA A 166 8.98 24.17 -7.06
CA ALA A 166 8.41 23.95 -5.74
C ALA A 166 8.87 25.00 -4.72
N GLU A 167 10.15 25.39 -4.77
CA GLU A 167 10.69 26.45 -3.92
C GLU A 167 10.12 27.83 -4.29
N GLY A 168 9.98 28.13 -5.59
CA GLY A 168 9.34 29.36 -6.08
C GLY A 168 7.90 29.52 -5.61
N ILE A 169 7.11 28.44 -5.68
CA ILE A 169 5.73 28.38 -5.19
C ILE A 169 5.65 28.71 -3.69
N VAL A 170 6.54 28.12 -2.88
CA VAL A 170 6.54 28.32 -1.42
C VAL A 170 7.02 29.72 -1.05
N LYS A 171 8.08 30.20 -1.70
CA LYS A 171 8.77 31.44 -1.34
C LYS A 171 8.05 32.70 -1.78
N TYR A 172 7.42 32.70 -2.96
CA TYR A 172 6.87 33.92 -3.57
C TYR A 172 5.35 33.91 -3.72
N HIS A 173 4.72 32.74 -3.80
CA HIS A 173 3.29 32.65 -4.18
C HIS A 173 2.39 32.09 -3.09
N GLY A 174 2.84 32.12 -1.83
CA GLY A 174 2.02 31.70 -0.68
C GLY A 174 1.80 30.19 -0.58
N GLY A 175 2.66 29.40 -1.25
CA GLY A 175 2.63 27.95 -1.21
C GLY A 175 1.62 27.31 -2.16
N PHE A 176 1.64 25.97 -2.21
CA PHE A 176 0.88 25.17 -3.16
C PHE A 176 -0.64 25.42 -3.12
N ARG A 177 -1.18 25.89 -1.99
CA ARG A 177 -2.61 26.20 -1.82
C ARG A 177 -3.01 27.46 -2.58
N ALA A 178 -2.29 28.56 -2.38
CA ALA A 178 -2.59 29.83 -3.03
C ALA A 178 -2.46 29.71 -4.55
N VAL A 179 -1.45 28.96 -5.00
CA VAL A 179 -1.24 28.66 -6.41
C VAL A 179 -2.33 27.74 -6.98
N ALA A 180 -2.72 26.68 -6.28
CA ALA A 180 -3.80 25.79 -6.73
C ALA A 180 -5.16 26.52 -6.83
N SER A 181 -5.47 27.39 -5.87
CA SER A 181 -6.70 28.21 -5.91
C SER A 181 -6.70 29.20 -7.08
N LYS A 182 -5.55 29.83 -7.37
CA LYS A 182 -5.43 30.73 -8.52
C LYS A 182 -5.50 30.00 -9.86
N LEU A 183 -5.05 28.75 -9.93
CA LEU A 183 -5.05 27.94 -11.15
C LEU A 183 -6.29 27.05 -11.32
N ASN A 184 -7.24 27.08 -10.37
CA ASN A 184 -8.39 26.18 -10.31
C ASN A 184 -8.01 24.69 -10.38
N LEU A 185 -6.89 24.30 -9.75
CA LEU A 185 -6.38 22.92 -9.72
C LEU A 185 -6.80 22.19 -8.43
N ALA A 186 -7.15 20.90 -8.55
CA ALA A 186 -7.57 20.10 -7.38
C ALA A 186 -6.38 19.64 -6.51
N PRO A 187 -6.39 19.82 -5.16
CA PRO A 187 -5.30 19.39 -4.29
C PRO A 187 -5.26 17.87 -4.04
N LYS A 188 -4.05 17.30 -3.88
CA LYS A 188 -3.77 15.84 -3.84
C LYS A 188 -4.19 15.11 -2.55
N LYS A 189 -4.17 15.76 -1.39
CA LYS A 189 -4.65 15.24 -0.09
C LYS A 189 -5.45 16.35 0.60
N LYS A 190 -6.62 16.04 1.18
CA LYS A 190 -7.30 16.94 2.13
C LYS A 190 -6.46 16.99 3.43
N ASN A 191 -5.31 17.68 3.38
CA ASN A 191 -4.37 17.82 4.49
C ASN A 191 -4.84 18.90 5.47
N ASP A 192 -4.33 18.81 6.71
CA ASP A 192 -4.64 19.52 7.96
C ASP A 192 -5.15 20.98 7.94
N PHE A 193 -4.91 21.73 6.86
CA PHE A 193 -5.31 23.13 6.70
C PHE A 193 -6.66 23.35 6.01
N PHE A 194 -7.23 22.32 5.37
CA PHE A 194 -8.60 22.38 4.85
C PHE A 194 -9.60 22.54 6.00
N TYR A 195 -9.35 21.81 7.08
CA TYR A 195 -10.14 21.80 8.30
C TYR A 195 -9.70 22.85 9.34
N VAL A 196 -8.95 23.88 8.94
CA VAL A 196 -8.71 25.05 9.82
C VAL A 196 -9.92 25.97 9.85
N GLN A 197 -10.70 25.99 8.77
CA GLN A 197 -11.94 26.76 8.68
C GLN A 197 -13.12 25.86 8.98
N PHE A 198 -13.93 26.28 9.96
CA PHE A 198 -15.11 25.53 10.40
C PHE A 198 -16.10 25.27 9.26
N TYR A 199 -16.25 26.22 8.33
CA TYR A 199 -17.09 26.10 7.13
C TYR A 199 -16.76 24.85 6.28
N ASN A 200 -15.49 24.48 6.17
CA ASN A 200 -15.08 23.30 5.41
C ASN A 200 -15.43 22.00 6.14
N VAL A 201 -15.37 21.99 7.48
CA VAL A 201 -15.89 20.88 8.28
C VAL A 201 -17.40 20.77 8.10
N ALA A 202 -18.11 21.90 8.21
CA ALA A 202 -19.56 21.99 8.05
C ALA A 202 -20.02 21.38 6.72
N ARG A 203 -19.45 21.85 5.61
CA ARG A 203 -19.80 21.39 4.27
C ARG A 203 -19.60 19.89 4.12
N GLU A 204 -18.45 19.36 4.55
CA GLU A 204 -18.16 17.93 4.42
C GLU A 204 -19.06 17.07 5.32
N VAL A 205 -19.40 17.55 6.52
CA VAL A 205 -20.36 16.86 7.39
C VAL A 205 -21.72 16.80 6.71
N TYR A 206 -22.25 17.90 6.17
CA TYR A 206 -23.53 17.90 5.46
C TYR A 206 -23.52 17.03 4.19
N THR A 207 -22.42 17.06 3.44
CA THR A 207 -22.31 16.23 2.23
C THR A 207 -22.38 14.75 2.62
N LEU A 208 -21.62 14.37 3.67
CA LEU A 208 -21.61 13.00 4.16
C LEU A 208 -22.97 12.56 4.72
N THR A 209 -23.67 13.42 5.46
CA THR A 209 -25.01 13.07 5.98
C THR A 209 -26.02 12.87 4.87
N LYS A 210 -25.91 13.66 3.79
CA LYS A 210 -26.76 13.53 2.61
C LYS A 210 -26.48 12.25 1.84
N ASP A 211 -25.21 11.91 1.66
CA ASP A 211 -24.78 10.70 0.95
C ASP A 211 -25.20 9.42 1.69
N ILE A 212 -25.29 9.47 3.03
CA ILE A 212 -25.68 8.32 3.88
C ILE A 212 -27.19 8.32 4.17
N GLY A 213 -27.92 9.38 3.79
CA GLY A 213 -29.36 9.51 4.05
C GLY A 213 -29.72 9.86 5.50
N THR A 214 -28.78 10.38 6.28
CA THR A 214 -28.97 10.80 7.68
C THR A 214 -29.00 12.32 7.79
N ASP A 215 -29.78 12.97 6.93
CA ASP A 215 -29.89 14.43 6.90
C ASP A 215 -30.33 14.98 8.26
N GLY A 216 -29.63 16.01 8.72
CA GLY A 216 -29.90 16.64 10.02
C GLY A 216 -29.33 15.91 11.24
N VAL A 217 -28.66 14.77 11.09
CA VAL A 217 -28.05 14.02 12.22
C VAL A 217 -26.52 14.08 12.15
N MET A 218 -25.86 14.36 13.28
CA MET A 218 -24.39 14.40 13.34
C MET A 218 -23.80 12.98 13.18
N PRO A 219 -22.92 12.74 12.19
CA PRO A 219 -22.31 11.43 11.98
C PRO A 219 -21.31 11.10 13.10
N TYR A 220 -21.42 9.88 13.65
CA TYR A 220 -20.50 9.39 14.69
C TYR A 220 -19.13 9.02 14.15
N SER A 221 -18.16 8.85 15.05
CA SER A 221 -16.80 8.40 14.72
C SER A 221 -16.76 7.08 13.96
N ILE A 222 -17.71 6.17 14.22
CA ILE A 222 -17.89 4.91 13.49
C ILE A 222 -18.30 5.18 12.04
N VAL A 223 -19.31 6.00 11.81
CA VAL A 223 -19.80 6.36 10.46
C VAL A 223 -18.69 7.04 9.65
N LEU A 224 -17.93 7.94 10.29
CA LEU A 224 -16.78 8.60 9.69
C LEU A 224 -15.67 7.61 9.34
N ARG A 225 -15.43 6.60 10.18
CA ARG A 225 -14.43 5.56 9.92
C ARG A 225 -14.87 4.61 8.80
N ALA A 226 -16.14 4.19 8.79
CA ALA A 226 -16.74 3.38 7.74
C ALA A 226 -16.65 4.08 6.38
N ALA A 227 -16.89 5.40 6.35
CA ALA A 227 -16.72 6.24 5.16
C ALA A 227 -15.25 6.51 4.78
N LYS A 228 -14.28 5.93 5.50
CA LYS A 228 -12.83 6.21 5.37
C LYS A 228 -12.49 7.70 5.51
N ARG A 229 -13.31 8.45 6.26
CA ARG A 229 -13.19 9.89 6.56
C ARG A 229 -12.58 10.13 7.96
N SER A 230 -11.47 9.46 8.25
CA SER A 230 -10.71 9.68 9.49
C SER A 230 -10.13 11.09 9.59
N ASP A 231 -9.92 11.74 8.45
CA ASP A 231 -9.54 13.15 8.32
C ASP A 231 -10.60 14.08 8.91
N LEU A 232 -11.88 13.86 8.57
CA LEU A 232 -13.00 14.64 9.07
C LEU A 232 -13.25 14.38 10.56
N ALA A 233 -13.05 13.14 11.02
CA ALA A 233 -13.12 12.82 12.45
C ALA A 233 -12.08 13.60 13.27
N ALA A 234 -10.83 13.64 12.80
CA ALA A 234 -9.77 14.42 13.45
C ALA A 234 -10.07 15.93 13.44
N ALA A 235 -10.62 16.45 12.34
CA ALA A 235 -11.05 17.83 12.23
C ALA A 235 -12.14 18.22 13.23
N ILE A 236 -13.15 17.37 13.38
CA ILE A 236 -14.25 17.62 14.33
C ILE A 236 -13.73 17.68 15.77
N VAL A 237 -12.75 16.85 16.12
CA VAL A 237 -12.08 16.91 17.43
C VAL A 237 -11.38 18.27 17.64
N LYS A 238 -10.69 18.80 16.62
CA LYS A 238 -10.02 20.13 16.70
C LYS A 238 -11.00 21.27 16.99
N PHE A 239 -12.25 21.19 16.50
CA PHE A 239 -13.30 22.19 16.79
C PHE A 239 -14.08 21.93 18.09
N GLY A 240 -13.51 21.14 19.00
CA GLY A 240 -14.08 20.89 20.32
C GLY A 240 -15.02 19.68 20.37
N GLY A 241 -14.92 18.78 19.39
CA GLY A 241 -15.61 17.50 19.37
C GLY A 241 -17.01 17.53 18.77
N MET A 242 -17.57 16.33 18.57
CA MET A 242 -18.84 16.12 17.87
C MET A 242 -20.00 16.94 18.46
N SER A 243 -20.08 17.07 19.78
CA SER A 243 -21.13 17.83 20.48
C SER A 243 -21.10 19.32 20.20
N LYS A 244 -19.90 19.92 20.16
CA LYS A 244 -19.77 21.37 19.90
C LYS A 244 -19.97 21.66 18.43
N VAL A 245 -19.46 20.79 17.57
CA VAL A 245 -19.64 20.90 16.12
C VAL A 245 -21.11 20.74 15.74
N SER A 246 -21.82 19.76 16.30
CA SER A 246 -23.24 19.56 16.00
C SER A 246 -24.12 20.73 16.42
N GLN A 247 -23.88 21.30 17.61
CA GLN A 247 -24.57 22.51 18.08
C GLN A 247 -24.35 23.67 17.11
N ARG A 248 -23.11 23.85 16.64
CA ARG A 248 -22.78 24.89 15.64
C ARG A 248 -23.39 24.64 14.27
N LEU A 249 -23.67 23.39 13.91
CA LEU A 249 -24.29 23.02 12.63
C LEU A 249 -25.82 22.85 12.73
N GLY A 250 -26.42 23.04 13.91
CA GLY A 250 -27.84 22.73 14.11
C GLY A 250 -28.18 21.26 13.82
N LEU A 251 -27.20 20.36 13.87
CA LEU A 251 -27.40 18.93 13.67
C LEU A 251 -27.83 18.27 14.98
N GLN A 252 -28.76 17.33 14.90
CA GLN A 252 -29.14 16.50 16.03
C GLN A 252 -27.92 15.68 16.47
N TYR A 253 -27.44 15.96 17.68
CA TYR A 253 -26.39 15.20 18.34
C TYR A 253 -26.98 14.40 19.47
N ARG A 254 -27.12 13.09 19.24
CA ARG A 254 -27.52 12.18 20.28
C ARG A 254 -26.25 11.85 21.07
N MET A 255 -26.15 12.38 22.29
CA MET A 255 -25.05 12.10 23.21
C MET A 255 -24.81 10.58 23.30
N ARG A 256 -23.57 10.17 23.63
CA ARG A 256 -23.29 8.82 24.15
C ARG A 256 -23.99 8.67 25.51
N THR A 257 -25.30 8.50 25.47
CA THR A 257 -26.07 7.96 26.58
C THR A 257 -26.23 6.47 26.32
N LYS A 258 -26.19 5.67 27.39
CA LYS A 258 -26.66 4.29 27.41
C LYS A 258 -27.99 4.24 26.65
N GLY A 259 -27.98 3.83 25.37
CA GLY A 259 -29.17 3.97 24.52
C GLY A 259 -28.93 4.16 23.02
N VAL A 260 -27.76 4.60 22.55
CA VAL A 260 -27.56 4.87 21.10
C VAL A 260 -27.72 3.60 20.24
N LEU A 261 -27.27 2.45 20.73
CA LEU A 261 -27.48 1.16 20.06
C LEU A 261 -28.91 0.61 20.23
N LYS A 262 -29.83 1.35 20.86
CA LYS A 262 -31.27 1.04 20.80
C LYS A 262 -31.91 1.47 19.48
N ASP A 263 -31.25 2.36 18.75
CA ASP A 263 -31.62 2.69 17.37
C ASP A 263 -31.16 1.54 16.46
N TRP A 264 -32.08 0.99 15.68
CA TRP A 264 -31.83 -0.19 14.85
C TRP A 264 -30.77 0.06 13.79
N ASP A 265 -30.80 1.21 13.11
CA ASP A 265 -29.90 1.47 11.99
C ASP A 265 -28.46 1.66 12.48
N VAL A 266 -28.30 2.36 13.60
CA VAL A 266 -27.00 2.57 14.24
C VAL A 266 -26.43 1.26 14.78
N PHE A 267 -27.28 0.43 15.39
CA PHE A 267 -26.90 -0.90 15.86
C PHE A 267 -26.50 -1.83 14.72
N ARG A 268 -27.33 -1.94 13.67
CA ARG A 268 -27.09 -2.77 12.49
C ARG A 268 -25.75 -2.43 11.83
N LEU A 269 -25.48 -1.14 11.61
CA LEU A 269 -24.20 -0.70 11.03
C LEU A 269 -23.02 -1.08 11.93
N SER A 270 -23.13 -0.84 13.23
CA SER A 270 -22.07 -1.14 14.20
C SER A 270 -21.79 -2.65 14.34
N LEU A 271 -22.83 -3.48 14.31
CA LEU A 271 -22.71 -4.94 14.36
C LEU A 271 -22.12 -5.49 13.04
N SER A 272 -22.60 -5.00 11.89
CA SER A 272 -22.09 -5.43 10.57
C SER A 272 -20.61 -5.07 10.35
N GLU A 273 -20.16 -3.91 10.84
CA GLU A 273 -18.73 -3.54 10.78
C GLU A 273 -17.89 -4.49 11.62
N PHE A 274 -18.34 -4.79 12.83
CA PHE A 274 -17.66 -5.72 13.73
C PHE A 274 -17.59 -7.13 13.13
N MET A 275 -18.69 -7.61 12.55
CA MET A 275 -18.75 -8.86 11.80
C MET A 275 -17.73 -8.91 10.66
N ARG A 276 -17.60 -7.82 9.88
CA ARG A 276 -16.59 -7.70 8.82
C ARG A 276 -15.15 -7.77 9.36
N THR A 277 -14.89 -7.23 10.56
CA THR A 277 -13.54 -7.33 11.16
C THR A 277 -13.15 -8.74 11.57
N LEU A 278 -14.14 -9.60 11.83
CA LEU A 278 -13.93 -11.01 12.18
C LEU A 278 -13.95 -11.94 10.95
N ASN A 279 -14.05 -11.39 9.73
CA ASN A 279 -14.35 -12.15 8.50
C ASN A 279 -15.59 -13.07 8.65
N ASN A 280 -16.52 -12.73 9.55
CA ASN A 280 -17.74 -13.48 9.79
C ASN A 280 -18.93 -12.61 9.37
N THR A 281 -19.53 -12.89 8.21
CA THR A 281 -20.65 -12.13 7.66
C THR A 281 -22.00 -12.85 7.76
N LYS A 282 -22.01 -14.11 8.21
CA LYS A 282 -23.19 -14.98 8.11
C LYS A 282 -23.90 -15.17 9.45
N GLU A 283 -23.26 -14.81 10.56
CA GLU A 283 -23.81 -14.97 11.92
C GLU A 283 -23.49 -13.81 12.86
N ILE A 284 -24.33 -13.67 13.88
CA ILE A 284 -24.06 -12.81 15.02
C ILE A 284 -22.93 -13.40 15.88
N PRO A 285 -21.86 -12.64 16.17
CA PRO A 285 -20.78 -13.10 17.02
C PRO A 285 -21.26 -13.45 18.44
N PRO A 286 -20.78 -14.56 19.03
CA PRO A 286 -21.18 -14.96 20.37
C PRO A 286 -20.73 -13.95 21.43
N SER A 287 -21.44 -13.92 22.56
CA SER A 287 -21.20 -12.95 23.64
C SER A 287 -19.76 -12.96 24.17
N GLN A 288 -19.13 -14.13 24.23
CA GLN A 288 -17.73 -14.29 24.63
C GLN A 288 -16.77 -13.60 23.65
N THR A 289 -17.03 -13.69 22.34
CA THR A 289 -16.25 -12.99 21.32
C THR A 289 -16.47 -11.48 21.44
N LEU A 290 -17.72 -11.02 21.59
CA LEU A 290 -18.00 -9.60 21.81
C LEU A 290 -17.28 -9.06 23.06
N ALA A 291 -17.29 -9.80 24.16
CA ALA A 291 -16.60 -9.44 25.39
C ALA A 291 -15.07 -9.41 25.24
N LYS A 292 -14.49 -10.43 24.57
CA LYS A 292 -13.03 -10.51 24.29
C LYS A 292 -12.52 -9.31 23.50
N PHE A 293 -13.34 -8.76 22.60
CA PHE A 293 -13.01 -7.56 21.81
C PHE A 293 -13.49 -6.24 22.45
N GLY A 294 -13.91 -6.26 23.72
CA GLY A 294 -14.34 -5.07 24.45
C GLY A 294 -15.66 -4.47 23.94
N ARG A 295 -16.46 -5.24 23.19
CA ARG A 295 -17.74 -4.85 22.59
C ARG A 295 -18.94 -5.38 23.35
N ALA A 296 -18.89 -5.32 24.69
CA ALA A 296 -20.02 -5.66 25.54
C ALA A 296 -21.25 -4.77 25.28
N ASP A 297 -21.05 -3.58 24.72
CA ASP A 297 -22.10 -2.65 24.27
C ASP A 297 -22.99 -3.26 23.18
N LEU A 298 -22.42 -3.99 22.21
CA LEU A 298 -23.17 -4.68 21.18
C LEU A 298 -23.99 -5.85 21.73
N TYR A 299 -23.45 -6.58 22.70
CA TYR A 299 -24.18 -7.67 23.35
C TYR A 299 -25.45 -7.14 24.05
N GLN A 300 -25.31 -6.04 24.80
CA GLN A 300 -26.47 -5.40 25.45
C GLN A 300 -27.48 -4.85 24.43
N ALA A 301 -27.00 -4.37 23.28
CA ALA A 301 -27.87 -3.93 22.19
C ALA A 301 -28.59 -5.09 21.49
N ILE A 302 -27.92 -6.24 21.29
CA ILE A 302 -28.53 -7.46 20.77
C ILE A 302 -29.70 -7.87 21.68
N LEU A 303 -29.49 -7.89 23.00
CA LEU A 303 -30.55 -8.19 23.97
C LEU A 303 -31.70 -7.18 23.89
N HIS A 304 -31.40 -5.90 23.71
CA HIS A 304 -32.42 -4.85 23.60
C HIS A 304 -33.28 -4.99 22.34
N HIS A 305 -32.71 -5.45 21.22
CA HIS A 305 -33.40 -5.62 19.94
C HIS A 305 -34.13 -6.97 19.79
N GLY A 306 -34.42 -7.65 20.90
CA GLY A 306 -35.14 -8.93 20.90
C GLY A 306 -34.25 -10.17 20.93
N GLY A 307 -32.95 -9.99 21.17
CA GLY A 307 -31.99 -11.09 21.28
C GLY A 307 -31.36 -11.49 19.94
N ALA A 308 -30.43 -12.45 20.00
CA ALA A 308 -29.65 -12.84 18.82
C ALA A 308 -30.51 -13.37 17.66
N ASN A 309 -31.60 -14.08 17.96
CA ASN A 309 -32.46 -14.65 16.92
C ASN A 309 -33.21 -13.55 16.15
N GLU A 310 -33.87 -12.64 16.87
CA GLU A 310 -34.61 -11.52 16.27
C GLU A 310 -33.69 -10.59 15.47
N VAL A 311 -32.49 -10.32 15.99
CA VAL A 311 -31.48 -9.55 15.27
C VAL A 311 -31.02 -10.29 14.01
N ALA A 312 -30.84 -11.61 14.08
CA ALA A 312 -30.40 -12.40 12.95
C ALA A 312 -31.45 -12.36 11.83
N ASP A 313 -32.72 -12.54 12.17
CA ASP A 313 -33.82 -12.47 11.20
C ASP A 313 -33.90 -11.10 10.53
N ARG A 314 -33.84 -10.03 11.33
CA ARG A 314 -33.89 -8.65 10.80
C ARG A 314 -32.67 -8.26 9.97
N MET A 315 -31.54 -8.95 10.16
CA MET A 315 -30.33 -8.75 9.37
C MET A 315 -30.17 -9.75 8.23
N GLY A 316 -31.08 -10.71 8.06
CA GLY A 316 -30.95 -11.80 7.09
C GLY A 316 -29.78 -12.73 7.38
N LEU A 317 -29.39 -12.85 8.64
CA LEU A 317 -28.33 -13.74 9.12
C LEU A 317 -28.92 -15.10 9.50
N LYS A 318 -28.16 -16.18 9.33
CA LYS A 318 -28.66 -17.53 9.60
C LYS A 318 -28.66 -17.81 11.11
N ARG A 319 -29.79 -18.28 11.63
CA ARG A 319 -29.93 -18.73 13.03
C ARG A 319 -29.05 -19.96 13.26
N ASN A 320 -28.36 -20.02 14.39
CA ASN A 320 -27.68 -21.24 14.86
C ASN A 320 -26.77 -21.92 13.82
N TYR A 321 -26.14 -21.16 12.92
CA TYR A 321 -25.45 -21.70 11.75
C TYR A 321 -24.24 -22.58 12.09
N TRP A 322 -23.52 -22.34 13.19
CA TRP A 322 -22.51 -23.27 13.72
C TRP A 322 -23.06 -24.37 14.64
N GLN A 323 -24.36 -24.37 14.94
CA GLN A 323 -25.03 -25.43 15.72
C GLN A 323 -25.84 -26.39 14.85
N ASP A 324 -25.91 -26.15 13.55
CA ASP A 324 -26.55 -27.02 12.58
C ASP A 324 -25.48 -27.64 11.68
N PHE A 325 -25.44 -28.97 11.67
CA PHE A 325 -24.46 -29.75 10.93
C PHE A 325 -24.48 -29.43 9.43
N CYS A 326 -25.65 -29.17 8.83
CA CYS A 326 -25.77 -28.92 7.39
C CYS A 326 -24.93 -27.71 6.96
N TYR A 327 -24.90 -26.67 7.77
CA TYR A 327 -24.11 -25.46 7.47
C TYR A 327 -22.63 -25.62 7.79
N VAL A 328 -22.29 -26.33 8.88
CA VAL A 328 -20.89 -26.67 9.17
C VAL A 328 -20.32 -27.52 8.04
N GLY A 329 -21.06 -28.54 7.60
CA GLY A 329 -20.68 -29.41 6.49
C GLY A 329 -20.50 -28.66 5.17
N ALA A 330 -21.44 -27.78 4.81
CA ALA A 330 -21.34 -26.95 3.62
C ALA A 330 -20.12 -26.01 3.66
N GLU A 331 -19.79 -25.41 4.81
CA GLU A 331 -18.60 -24.57 4.97
C GLU A 331 -17.30 -25.36 4.94
N VAL A 332 -17.27 -26.59 5.49
CA VAL A 332 -16.10 -27.48 5.37
C VAL A 332 -15.88 -27.84 3.90
N LEU A 333 -16.91 -28.23 3.16
CA LEU A 333 -16.81 -28.54 1.73
C LEU A 333 -16.37 -27.32 0.90
N ASN A 334 -16.91 -26.14 1.20
CA ASN A 334 -16.50 -24.90 0.55
C ASN A 334 -15.05 -24.54 0.89
N PHE A 335 -14.63 -24.74 2.14
CA PHE A 335 -13.24 -24.55 2.54
C PHE A 335 -12.31 -25.48 1.77
N ILE A 336 -12.67 -26.76 1.63
CA ILE A 336 -11.91 -27.74 0.85
C ILE A 336 -11.82 -27.30 -0.61
N ALA A 337 -12.93 -26.85 -1.21
CA ALA A 337 -12.96 -26.41 -2.60
C ALA A 337 -12.04 -25.20 -2.89
N VAL A 338 -11.84 -24.31 -1.91
CA VAL A 338 -11.07 -23.07 -2.11
C VAL A 338 -9.63 -23.18 -1.59
N HIS A 339 -9.40 -23.93 -0.51
CA HIS A 339 -8.15 -23.92 0.23
C HIS A 339 -7.60 -25.31 0.59
N GLY A 340 -8.40 -26.37 0.46
CA GLY A 340 -8.03 -27.71 0.89
C GLY A 340 -7.73 -28.66 -0.26
N THR A 341 -7.56 -29.93 0.10
CA THR A 341 -7.40 -31.05 -0.83
C THR A 341 -8.71 -31.84 -0.90
N GLU A 342 -9.22 -32.06 -2.11
CA GLU A 342 -10.49 -32.74 -2.35
C GLU A 342 -10.54 -34.13 -1.66
N GLY A 343 -11.64 -34.42 -0.98
CA GLY A 343 -11.84 -35.69 -0.27
C GLY A 343 -11.10 -35.81 1.06
N VAL A 344 -10.37 -34.80 1.51
CA VAL A 344 -9.57 -34.85 2.75
C VAL A 344 -10.06 -33.81 3.75
N MET A 345 -10.22 -34.23 5.00
CA MET A 345 -10.63 -33.34 6.09
C MET A 345 -9.49 -32.36 6.41
N PRO A 346 -9.71 -31.03 6.32
CA PRO A 346 -8.69 -30.05 6.69
C PRO A 346 -8.24 -30.24 8.13
N THR A 347 -7.03 -29.78 8.48
CA THR A 347 -6.49 -29.81 9.85
C THR A 347 -6.79 -28.52 10.62
N GLU A 348 -6.63 -28.56 11.95
CA GLU A 348 -6.86 -27.39 12.80
C GLU A 348 -5.94 -26.21 12.41
N ASN A 349 -4.70 -26.51 12.03
CA ASN A 349 -3.74 -25.50 11.61
C ASN A 349 -4.15 -24.83 10.29
N GLU A 350 -4.65 -25.61 9.33
CA GLU A 350 -5.12 -25.08 8.04
C GLU A 350 -6.29 -24.10 8.22
N PHE A 351 -7.26 -24.40 9.11
CA PHE A 351 -8.32 -23.45 9.43
C PHE A 351 -7.79 -22.18 10.09
N ARG A 352 -6.81 -22.29 10.99
CA ARG A 352 -6.25 -21.13 11.69
C ARG A 352 -5.41 -20.23 10.77
N GLU A 353 -4.62 -20.81 9.86
CA GLU A 353 -3.79 -20.06 8.90
C GLU A 353 -4.64 -19.17 7.97
N VAL A 354 -5.80 -19.67 7.56
CA VAL A 354 -6.76 -18.93 6.71
C VAL A 354 -7.67 -18.01 7.54
N GLY A 355 -7.52 -17.98 8.87
CA GLY A 355 -8.33 -17.15 9.76
C GLY A 355 -9.77 -17.65 9.94
N ARG A 356 -10.04 -18.92 9.65
CA ARG A 356 -11.34 -19.61 9.78
C ARG A 356 -11.47 -20.33 11.13
N SER A 357 -11.00 -19.72 12.21
CA SER A 357 -11.03 -20.31 13.56
C SER A 357 -12.44 -20.60 14.07
N ALA A 358 -13.47 -19.89 13.57
CA ALA A 358 -14.86 -20.17 13.92
C ALA A 358 -15.37 -21.51 13.35
N LEU A 359 -14.93 -21.87 12.14
CA LEU A 359 -15.24 -23.14 11.49
C LEU A 359 -14.59 -24.30 12.25
N ASP A 360 -13.34 -24.14 12.68
CA ASP A 360 -12.63 -25.14 13.47
C ASP A 360 -13.28 -25.42 14.83
N VAL A 361 -13.72 -24.37 15.54
CA VAL A 361 -14.46 -24.51 16.80
C VAL A 361 -15.80 -25.22 16.58
N ALA A 362 -16.49 -24.95 15.48
CA ALA A 362 -17.74 -25.61 15.14
C ALA A 362 -17.53 -27.09 14.79
N VAL A 363 -16.53 -27.41 13.96
CA VAL A 363 -16.13 -28.79 13.64
C VAL A 363 -15.75 -29.56 14.91
N SER A 364 -15.01 -28.93 15.83
CA SER A 364 -14.62 -29.55 17.11
C SER A 364 -15.83 -29.85 18.00
N LYS A 365 -16.87 -29.00 17.97
CA LYS A 365 -18.11 -29.22 18.74
C LYS A 365 -18.91 -30.42 18.25
N PHE A 366 -18.91 -30.67 16.94
CA PHE A 366 -19.55 -31.85 16.33
C PHE A 366 -18.64 -33.09 16.31
N GLY A 367 -17.38 -32.96 16.72
CA GLY A 367 -16.37 -34.01 16.61
C GLY A 367 -15.80 -34.11 15.19
N ARG A 368 -14.48 -33.91 15.05
CA ARG A 368 -13.81 -33.88 13.73
C ARG A 368 -14.02 -35.17 12.93
N SER A 369 -13.93 -36.32 13.60
CA SER A 369 -14.13 -37.64 12.99
C SER A 369 -15.57 -37.91 12.60
N GLU A 370 -16.52 -37.38 13.37
CA GLU A 370 -17.93 -37.48 13.03
C GLU A 370 -18.28 -36.59 11.82
N VAL A 371 -17.70 -35.39 11.75
CA VAL A 371 -17.84 -34.50 10.59
C VAL A 371 -17.18 -35.11 9.34
N ALA A 372 -15.98 -35.68 9.47
CA ALA A 372 -15.30 -36.35 8.37
C ALA A 372 -16.10 -37.55 7.86
N GLY A 373 -16.59 -38.40 8.77
CA GLY A 373 -17.41 -39.57 8.43
C GLY A 373 -18.73 -39.19 7.73
N ARG A 374 -19.45 -38.18 8.24
CA ARG A 374 -20.71 -37.72 7.64
C ARG A 374 -20.54 -37.02 6.29
N LEU A 375 -19.37 -36.45 6.01
CA LEU A 375 -19.06 -35.79 4.73
C LEU A 375 -18.30 -36.69 3.74
N GLY A 376 -17.99 -37.94 4.12
CA GLY A 376 -17.21 -38.86 3.29
C GLY A 376 -15.76 -38.43 3.08
N LEU A 377 -15.18 -37.70 4.04
CA LEU A 377 -13.81 -37.18 3.98
C LEU A 377 -12.83 -38.10 4.72
N VAL A 378 -11.61 -38.21 4.21
CA VAL A 378 -10.51 -38.96 4.86
C VAL A 378 -9.82 -38.07 5.89
N GLU A 379 -9.64 -38.56 7.12
CA GLU A 379 -8.87 -37.84 8.14
C GLU A 379 -7.36 -37.91 7.84
N GLN A 380 -6.69 -36.76 7.88
CA GLN A 380 -5.23 -36.74 7.89
C GLN A 380 -4.75 -37.17 9.28
N ALA A 381 -3.83 -38.15 9.34
CA ALA A 381 -3.23 -38.56 10.59
C ALA A 381 -2.55 -37.36 11.26
N SER A 382 -3.10 -36.90 12.37
CA SER A 382 -2.48 -35.93 13.27
C SER A 382 -1.07 -36.42 13.60
N GLY A 383 -0.04 -35.67 13.21
CA GLY A 383 1.36 -36.05 13.40
C GLY A 383 1.65 -36.46 14.84
N THR A 384 1.69 -37.77 15.08
CA THR A 384 2.21 -38.34 16.32
C THR A 384 3.72 -38.24 16.28
N ASN A 385 4.22 -37.57 17.32
CA ASN A 385 5.59 -37.59 17.82
C ASN A 385 6.33 -38.91 17.50
N ILE A 386 7.51 -38.79 16.90
CA ILE A 386 8.40 -39.89 16.54
C ILE A 386 8.75 -40.67 17.81
N GLN A 387 8.37 -41.96 17.86
CA GLN A 387 9.13 -42.97 18.59
C GLN A 387 9.28 -44.22 17.72
N HIS A 388 10.52 -44.70 17.65
CA HIS A 388 10.97 -45.89 16.96
C HIS A 388 10.14 -47.13 17.30
N GLY A 389 9.88 -47.97 16.29
CA GLY A 389 9.37 -49.33 16.50
C GLY A 389 8.81 -49.96 15.23
N GLU A 390 9.71 -50.56 14.47
CA GLU A 390 9.51 -51.79 13.67
C GLU A 390 8.46 -51.85 12.54
N THR A 391 9.00 -52.31 11.42
CA THR A 391 8.34 -52.81 10.23
C THR A 391 7.26 -53.86 10.51
N GLU A 392 6.09 -53.73 9.89
CA GLU A 392 5.43 -54.89 9.32
C GLU A 392 4.48 -54.56 8.16
N TYR A 393 4.61 -55.40 7.14
CA TYR A 393 3.83 -55.53 5.92
C TYR A 393 2.39 -55.94 6.26
N PHE A 394 1.34 -55.35 5.65
CA PHE A 394 0.19 -56.16 5.20
C PHE A 394 -0.67 -55.43 4.15
N GLN A 395 -1.21 -56.28 3.28
CA GLN A 395 -1.78 -56.03 1.97
C GLN A 395 -3.16 -55.36 1.98
N SER A 396 -3.40 -54.63 0.90
CA SER A 396 -4.67 -54.33 0.23
C SER A 396 -5.85 -55.24 0.56
N LYS A 397 -6.99 -54.65 0.93
CA LYS A 397 -8.31 -55.10 0.49
C LYS A 397 -9.20 -53.92 0.11
N SER A 398 -9.47 -53.88 -1.19
CA SER A 398 -10.58 -53.18 -1.82
C SER A 398 -11.89 -53.84 -1.38
N THR A 399 -12.89 -53.05 -0.93
CA THR A 399 -14.31 -53.36 -1.15
C THR A 399 -15.19 -52.13 -0.98
N ASN A 400 -15.94 -51.87 -2.05
CA ASN A 400 -17.31 -51.36 -2.13
C ASN A 400 -17.69 -49.96 -1.66
N SER A 401 -17.96 -49.16 -2.70
CA SER A 401 -19.05 -48.20 -2.81
C SER A 401 -20.32 -48.58 -2.04
N GLN A 402 -20.86 -47.60 -1.32
CA GLN A 402 -22.28 -47.28 -1.35
C GLN A 402 -22.40 -45.79 -1.01
N GLY A 403 -22.80 -45.02 -2.02
CA GLY A 403 -23.10 -43.61 -1.88
C GLY A 403 -24.52 -43.45 -1.37
N ASP A 404 -24.68 -42.66 -0.32
CA ASP A 404 -25.96 -42.09 0.07
C ASP A 404 -25.88 -40.58 -0.14
N SER A 405 -26.56 -40.12 -1.18
CA SER A 405 -26.80 -38.70 -1.43
C SER A 405 -27.84 -38.21 -0.43
N TYR A 406 -27.49 -37.25 0.41
CA TYR A 406 -28.48 -36.49 1.17
C TYR A 406 -28.57 -35.08 0.61
N ALA A 407 -29.62 -34.86 -0.17
CA ALA A 407 -30.06 -33.55 -0.60
C ALA A 407 -30.59 -32.78 0.62
N CYS A 408 -30.03 -31.59 0.88
CA CYS A 408 -30.67 -30.59 1.72
C CYS A 408 -31.65 -29.82 0.83
N GLU A 409 -32.95 -30.02 1.06
CA GLU A 409 -34.01 -29.20 0.47
C GLU A 409 -33.96 -27.77 1.04
N GLU A 410 -34.34 -26.81 0.20
CA GLU A 410 -34.09 -25.35 0.25
C GLU A 410 -34.77 -24.58 1.40
#